data_AF-A0AAD0T303-F1
#
_entry.id   AF-A0AAD0T303-F1
#
_cell.length_a   1.000
_cell.length_b   1.000
_cell.length_c   1.000
_cell.angle_alpha   90.00
_cell.angle_beta   90.00
_cell.angle_gamma   90.00
#
_symmetry.space_group_name_H-M   'P 1'
#
loop_
_entity.id
_entity.type
_entity.pdbx_description
1 polymer ?
#
loop_
_entity_poly.entity_id
_entity_poly.type
_entity_poly.pdbx_seq_one_letter_code
_entity_poly.pdbx_strand_id
1 'polypeptide(L)'
;MSKFRKLFTYSLIPISLIVLIACLGRGHNLRTTSSEVVKTNEGAMAVDRSPASTYVEGVESLTIGNYFDITNDNSKEDTDGFIQEGAWFQDELRGSGGSISRYSVDPTAQSIYLTDQLGDSTYCIWLYRVTSPDATESAFVDIFDGTEQIGVASVNMSLPTDRKGWYPLGEFTFTNEQEAKVIVYKGIEDLKKLRADEVRFSRLEENEDCQGRKYVNVNKEAVIFAKGMDEKSFTSNDGYREYGDWQESNLKGYQESTVRMSEDEYAYAIYSFIPKNRNYCIDIYRVTTIGGLSNAKVTVFQEDIEIFSRLINYNMKSGKGGWYPLGKQSVEPDTMVSVILERDPLDIGILLSDAVRIYECN
;
A
#
# COMPACT_ATOMS: atom_id res chain seq x y z
N MET A 1 -61.71 3.27 12.48
CA MET A 1 -61.90 4.54 13.22
C MET A 1 -60.65 4.82 14.06
N SER A 2 -60.05 6.00 13.86
CA SER A 2 -59.24 6.80 14.83
C SER A 2 -58.04 6.15 15.55
N LYS A 3 -56.81 6.40 15.09
CA LYS A 3 -55.84 7.45 15.55
C LYS A 3 -55.28 7.21 16.96
N PHE A 4 -53.96 7.02 17.05
CA PHE A 4 -53.08 7.91 17.83
C PHE A 4 -51.63 7.80 17.32
N ARG A 5 -51.18 8.87 16.64
CA ARG A 5 -49.76 9.16 16.36
C ARG A 5 -49.17 9.77 17.63
N LYS A 6 -47.94 9.37 17.99
CA LYS A 6 -47.03 10.23 18.76
C LYS A 6 -45.76 10.40 17.94
N LEU A 7 -45.61 11.60 17.41
CA LEU A 7 -44.33 12.14 16.98
C LEU A 7 -43.46 12.33 18.23
N PHE A 8 -42.22 11.86 18.16
CA PHE A 8 -41.11 12.52 18.86
C PHE A 8 -40.21 13.12 17.78
N THR A 9 -40.16 14.44 17.79
CA THR A 9 -39.26 15.31 17.04
C THR A 9 -38.27 15.88 18.06
N TYR A 10 -37.17 16.46 17.57
CA TYR A 10 -35.98 16.99 18.26
C TYR A 10 -34.85 15.95 18.40
N SER A 11 -33.64 16.15 17.88
CA SER A 11 -32.99 17.35 17.32
C SER A 11 -31.90 16.88 16.35
N LEU A 12 -32.07 17.14 15.05
CA LEU A 12 -31.01 16.96 14.06
C LEU A 12 -30.06 18.15 14.19
N ILE A 13 -28.89 17.92 14.80
CA ILE A 13 -27.73 18.77 14.58
C ILE A 13 -27.20 18.38 13.19
N PRO A 14 -27.12 19.28 12.21
CA PRO A 14 -26.45 18.97 10.96
C PRO A 14 -24.95 19.11 11.23
N ILE A 15 -24.29 18.02 11.66
CA ILE A 15 -22.84 17.92 11.46
C ILE A 15 -22.67 17.81 9.96
N SER A 16 -22.39 18.95 9.36
CA SER A 16 -21.93 19.08 7.99
C SER A 16 -20.52 18.47 7.97
N LEU A 17 -20.46 17.14 7.94
CA LEU A 17 -19.26 16.42 7.61
C LEU A 17 -19.06 16.63 6.12
N ILE A 18 -18.39 17.74 5.79
CA ILE A 18 -17.79 17.92 4.47
C ILE A 18 -16.66 16.89 4.44
N VAL A 19 -17.00 15.66 4.06
CA VAL A 19 -16.01 14.67 3.63
C VAL A 19 -15.55 15.15 2.27
N LEU A 20 -14.54 16.01 2.26
CA LEU A 20 -13.73 16.25 1.08
C LEU A 20 -12.90 14.98 0.92
N ILE A 21 -13.48 13.97 0.27
CA ILE A 21 -12.73 12.84 -0.26
C ILE A 21 -11.83 13.47 -1.32
N ALA A 22 -10.59 13.75 -0.95
CA ALA A 22 -9.55 13.89 -1.93
C ALA A 22 -9.51 12.55 -2.66
N CYS A 23 -10.04 12.52 -3.88
CA CYS A 23 -9.91 11.42 -4.82
C CYS A 23 -8.46 11.34 -5.34
N LEU A 24 -7.50 11.27 -4.43
CA LEU A 24 -6.14 10.81 -4.69
C LEU A 24 -6.17 9.30 -4.43
N GLY A 25 -5.46 8.53 -5.25
CA GLY A 25 -5.50 7.05 -5.25
C GLY A 25 -5.33 6.47 -3.85
N ARG A 26 -5.92 5.29 -3.62
CA ARG A 26 -5.78 4.57 -2.35
C ARG A 26 -4.28 4.42 -2.05
N GLY A 27 -3.81 5.11 -1.02
CA GLY A 27 -2.59 4.76 -0.30
C GLY A 27 -1.23 4.89 -1.00
N HIS A 28 -1.12 5.54 -2.16
CA HIS A 28 0.17 5.66 -2.87
C HIS A 28 0.45 7.11 -3.23
N ASN A 29 1.04 7.85 -2.28
CA ASN A 29 1.93 8.94 -2.67
C ASN A 29 3.24 8.24 -3.02
N LEU A 30 3.51 8.11 -4.32
CA LEU A 30 4.88 7.86 -4.79
C LEU A 30 5.71 9.13 -4.44
N ARG A 31 6.87 9.34 -5.04
CA ARG A 31 7.83 10.36 -4.56
C ARG A 31 7.40 11.79 -4.85
N THR A 32 7.21 12.62 -3.82
CA THR A 32 7.20 14.07 -4.02
C THR A 32 8.62 14.52 -4.32
N THR A 33 8.95 14.64 -5.60
CA THR A 33 10.14 15.39 -5.99
C THR A 33 9.91 16.85 -5.64
N SER A 34 10.87 17.43 -4.91
CA SER A 34 10.86 18.87 -4.57
C SER A 34 10.59 19.66 -5.85
N SER A 35 9.51 20.42 -5.87
CA SER A 35 9.14 21.26 -7.01
C SER A 35 10.30 22.20 -7.34
N GLU A 36 11.06 21.90 -8.40
CA GLU A 36 11.87 22.92 -9.05
C GLU A 36 10.90 23.85 -9.77
N VAL A 37 10.85 25.10 -9.29
CA VAL A 37 10.11 26.20 -9.91
C VAL A 37 10.49 26.26 -11.39
N VAL A 38 9.56 25.86 -12.26
CA VAL A 38 9.63 26.12 -13.70
C VAL A 38 9.70 27.63 -13.87
N LYS A 39 10.90 28.17 -14.06
CA LYS A 39 11.10 29.55 -14.47
C LYS A 39 10.59 29.68 -15.90
N THR A 40 9.33 30.06 -16.05
CA THR A 40 8.84 30.64 -17.30
C THR A 40 9.58 31.97 -17.51
N ASN A 41 10.34 32.04 -18.60
CA ASN A 41 10.99 33.27 -19.04
C ASN A 41 9.93 34.25 -19.55
N GLU A 42 9.27 34.98 -18.65
CA GLU A 42 8.62 36.25 -18.98
C GLU A 42 8.94 37.28 -17.90
N GLY A 43 9.59 38.36 -18.33
CA GLY A 43 10.11 39.39 -17.45
C GLY A 43 9.01 40.12 -16.68
N ALA A 44 9.08 40.04 -15.35
CA ALA A 44 8.55 41.05 -14.45
C ALA A 44 9.33 40.98 -13.13
N MET A 45 9.80 42.14 -12.66
CA MET A 45 10.44 42.30 -11.36
C MET A 45 9.49 41.81 -10.26
N ALA A 46 9.83 40.71 -9.61
CA ALA A 46 9.13 40.21 -8.43
C ALA A 46 10.12 40.09 -7.28
N VAL A 47 9.75 40.71 -6.16
CA VAL A 47 10.45 40.68 -4.88
C VAL A 47 10.66 39.23 -4.47
N ASP A 48 11.92 38.86 -4.30
CA ASP A 48 12.38 37.55 -3.86
C ASP A 48 11.89 37.28 -2.43
N ARG A 49 10.79 36.53 -2.34
CA ARG A 49 10.36 35.81 -1.14
C ARG A 49 9.89 34.43 -1.57
N SER A 50 10.81 33.62 -2.07
CA SER A 50 10.63 32.17 -1.99
C SER A 50 10.55 31.79 -0.49
N PRO A 51 9.48 31.15 -0.01
CA PRO A 51 9.57 30.48 1.28
C PRO A 51 10.59 29.35 1.11
N ALA A 52 11.62 29.35 1.96
CA ALA A 52 12.55 28.24 2.04
C ALA A 52 11.76 27.01 2.52
N SER A 53 11.37 26.14 1.58
CA SER A 53 11.10 24.74 1.90
C SER A 53 12.46 24.16 2.28
N THR A 54 12.76 24.14 3.58
CA THR A 54 13.93 23.46 4.12
C THR A 54 13.57 21.99 4.22
N TYR A 55 13.85 21.24 3.16
CA TYR A 55 13.90 19.79 3.19
C TYR A 55 14.63 19.33 4.45
N VAL A 56 13.99 18.51 5.29
CA VAL A 56 14.61 17.92 6.47
C VAL A 56 14.84 16.45 6.24
N GLU A 57 16.11 16.06 6.34
CA GLU A 57 16.52 14.68 6.23
C GLU A 57 16.14 13.91 7.51
N GLY A 58 15.27 12.90 7.36
CA GLY A 58 14.90 11.99 8.46
C GLY A 58 15.86 10.82 8.64
N VAL A 59 15.59 10.00 9.66
CA VAL A 59 16.36 8.78 9.93
C VAL A 59 16.29 7.79 8.74
N GLU A 60 17.41 7.11 8.45
CA GLU A 60 17.44 6.12 7.36
C GLU A 60 16.57 4.90 7.66
N SER A 61 16.59 4.43 8.91
CA SER A 61 15.66 3.39 9.36
C SER A 61 15.34 3.54 10.85
N LEU A 62 14.09 3.25 11.19
CA LEU A 62 13.59 3.23 12.55
C LEU A 62 12.70 1.99 12.74
N THR A 63 12.95 1.24 13.80
CA THR A 63 12.07 0.13 14.22
C THR A 63 11.44 0.49 15.55
N ILE A 64 10.12 0.41 15.62
CA ILE A 64 9.31 0.63 16.82
C ILE A 64 8.65 -0.69 17.15
N GLY A 65 8.80 -1.16 18.37
CA GLY A 65 8.09 -2.36 18.80
C GLY A 65 8.34 -2.72 20.24
N ASN A 66 7.85 -3.91 20.60
CA ASN A 66 7.80 -4.33 21.98
C ASN A 66 8.91 -5.33 22.34
N TYR A 67 9.66 -5.00 23.39
CA TYR A 67 10.81 -5.77 23.87
C TYR A 67 10.67 -6.20 25.33
N PHE A 68 9.78 -5.57 26.08
CA PHE A 68 9.61 -5.82 27.50
C PHE A 68 9.02 -7.21 27.75
N ASP A 69 9.74 -8.01 28.54
CA ASP A 69 9.43 -9.37 28.95
C ASP A 69 9.23 -9.39 30.47
N ILE A 70 8.02 -9.69 30.92
CA ILE A 70 7.70 -9.68 32.36
C ILE A 70 8.37 -10.82 33.12
N THR A 71 8.84 -11.84 32.40
CA THR A 71 9.49 -13.02 32.98
C THR A 71 11.01 -12.88 33.08
N ASN A 72 11.58 -11.79 32.54
CA ASN A 72 13.02 -11.54 32.53
C ASN A 72 13.35 -10.19 33.18
N ASP A 73 14.00 -10.24 34.34
CA ASP A 73 14.40 -9.07 35.12
C ASP A 73 15.39 -8.13 34.39
N ASN A 74 16.06 -8.63 33.34
CA ASN A 74 16.96 -7.84 32.49
C ASN A 74 16.37 -7.58 31.09
N SER A 75 15.04 -7.60 30.97
CA SER A 75 14.38 -7.30 29.69
C SER A 75 14.61 -5.85 29.29
N LYS A 76 14.67 -5.62 27.96
CA LYS A 76 14.69 -4.26 27.42
C LYS A 76 13.31 -3.65 27.54
N GLU A 77 13.23 -2.34 27.70
CA GLU A 77 11.96 -1.63 27.61
C GLU A 77 11.42 -1.66 26.16
N ASP A 78 10.10 -1.52 26.02
CA ASP A 78 9.49 -1.29 24.71
C ASP A 78 10.04 0.00 24.09
N THR A 79 10.01 0.10 22.76
CA THR A 79 10.47 1.32 22.08
C THR A 79 9.55 2.48 22.42
N ASP A 80 10.11 3.67 22.66
CA ASP A 80 9.33 4.90 22.71
C ASP A 80 8.46 5.02 21.44
N GLY A 81 7.17 5.34 21.64
CA GLY A 81 6.18 5.39 20.55
C GLY A 81 5.41 4.08 20.31
N PHE A 82 5.76 2.97 20.97
CA PHE A 82 4.91 1.78 20.98
C PHE A 82 3.82 1.90 22.05
N ILE A 83 2.55 1.93 21.63
CA ILE A 83 1.38 2.09 22.49
C ILE A 83 0.39 0.94 22.24
N GLN A 84 -0.26 0.50 23.30
CA GLN A 84 -1.29 -0.53 23.25
C GLN A 84 -2.57 -0.04 23.91
N GLU A 85 -3.68 -0.14 23.19
CA GLU A 85 -5.02 0.12 23.70
C GLU A 85 -5.79 -1.21 23.81
N GLY A 86 -6.63 -1.34 24.83
CA GLY A 86 -7.34 -2.60 25.16
C GLY A 86 -6.50 -3.57 26.00
N ALA A 87 -7.02 -4.79 26.19
CA ALA A 87 -6.35 -5.81 26.99
C ALA A 87 -5.33 -6.61 26.17
N TRP A 88 -4.04 -6.57 26.55
CA TRP A 88 -2.95 -7.29 25.88
C TRP A 88 -2.25 -8.28 26.80
N PHE A 89 -1.82 -9.39 26.23
CA PHE A 89 -1.09 -10.45 26.92
C PHE A 89 0.21 -10.75 26.18
N GLN A 90 1.26 -11.08 26.93
CA GLN A 90 2.50 -11.58 26.33
C GLN A 90 2.30 -13.00 25.78
N ASP A 91 2.92 -13.30 24.64
CA ASP A 91 2.88 -14.60 24.00
C ASP A 91 4.21 -15.35 24.18
N GLU A 92 4.16 -16.68 24.07
CA GLU A 92 5.34 -17.53 23.94
C GLU A 92 5.93 -17.43 22.53
N LEU A 93 5.11 -17.07 21.54
CA LEU A 93 5.57 -16.78 20.19
C LEU A 93 6.51 -15.57 20.21
N ARG A 94 7.66 -15.73 19.56
CA ARG A 94 8.69 -14.69 19.46
C ARG A 94 8.60 -13.94 18.15
N GLY A 95 8.76 -12.63 18.22
CA GLY A 95 8.78 -11.71 17.10
C GLY A 95 10.14 -11.65 16.39
N SER A 96 10.45 -10.49 15.83
CA SER A 96 11.71 -10.19 15.14
C SER A 96 12.91 -10.28 16.07
N GLY A 97 13.99 -10.94 15.64
CA GLY A 97 15.22 -11.00 16.44
C GLY A 97 15.07 -11.62 17.85
N GLY A 98 13.95 -12.30 18.13
CA GLY A 98 13.63 -12.84 19.45
C GLY A 98 12.86 -11.89 20.38
N SER A 99 12.34 -10.77 19.85
CA SER A 99 11.41 -9.89 20.57
C SER A 99 10.23 -10.67 21.16
N ILE A 100 9.62 -10.08 22.18
CA ILE A 100 8.37 -10.58 22.73
C ILE A 100 7.29 -10.28 21.70
N SER A 101 6.35 -11.19 21.46
CA SER A 101 5.12 -10.78 20.77
C SER A 101 3.99 -10.65 21.78
N ARG A 102 3.02 -9.80 21.48
CA ARG A 102 1.81 -9.64 22.29
C ARG A 102 0.59 -9.98 21.47
N TYR A 103 -0.44 -10.46 22.14
CA TYR A 103 -1.74 -10.71 21.52
C TYR A 103 -2.88 -10.13 22.32
N SER A 104 -3.99 -9.90 21.64
CA SER A 104 -5.25 -9.50 22.24
C SER A 104 -6.41 -10.30 21.67
N VAL A 105 -7.36 -10.65 22.53
CA VAL A 105 -8.69 -11.16 22.14
C VAL A 105 -9.76 -10.07 22.23
N ASP A 106 -9.42 -8.91 22.80
CA ASP A 106 -10.31 -7.76 22.93
C ASP A 106 -10.69 -7.21 21.54
N PRO A 107 -11.98 -7.10 21.20
CA PRO A 107 -12.42 -6.61 19.90
C PRO A 107 -12.11 -5.12 19.67
N THR A 108 -11.74 -4.37 20.72
CA THR A 108 -11.37 -2.95 20.65
C THR A 108 -9.87 -2.72 20.72
N ALA A 109 -9.06 -3.78 20.84
CA ALA A 109 -7.63 -3.64 20.99
C ALA A 109 -6.94 -3.14 19.71
N GLN A 110 -5.94 -2.29 19.92
CA GLN A 110 -5.12 -1.68 18.86
C GLN A 110 -3.67 -1.62 19.34
N SER A 111 -2.72 -1.83 18.42
CA SER A 111 -1.32 -1.48 18.64
C SER A 111 -0.97 -0.30 17.75
N ILE A 112 -0.27 0.67 18.34
CA ILE A 112 0.02 1.96 17.72
C ILE A 112 1.53 2.17 17.76
N TYR A 113 2.10 2.61 16.64
CA TYR A 113 3.53 2.87 16.47
C TYR A 113 3.69 4.33 16.01
N LEU A 114 4.27 5.17 16.86
CA LEU A 114 4.38 6.62 16.69
C LEU A 114 5.82 7.09 16.60
N THR A 115 6.10 8.02 15.70
CA THR A 115 7.42 8.67 15.62
C THR A 115 7.34 10.05 14.98
N ASP A 116 8.18 10.97 15.45
CA ASP A 116 8.42 12.29 14.87
C ASP A 116 9.81 12.38 14.18
N GLN A 117 10.50 11.23 14.03
CA GLN A 117 11.86 11.17 13.50
C GLN A 117 11.90 11.03 11.97
N LEU A 118 10.74 10.91 11.32
CA LEU A 118 10.67 10.88 9.87
C LEU A 118 10.81 12.31 9.35
N GLY A 119 11.69 12.49 8.36
CA GLY A 119 11.82 13.73 7.60
C GLY A 119 11.12 13.63 6.25
N ASP A 120 11.27 14.65 5.41
CA ASP A 120 10.65 14.74 4.09
C ASP A 120 11.18 13.64 3.15
N SER A 121 10.51 12.50 3.08
CA SER A 121 10.93 11.38 2.23
C SER A 121 9.84 10.32 2.09
N THR A 122 9.99 9.46 1.08
CA THR A 122 9.27 8.20 0.99
C THR A 122 9.96 7.14 1.85
N TYR A 123 9.17 6.40 2.63
CA TYR A 123 9.60 5.29 3.46
C TYR A 123 8.84 4.04 3.04
N CYS A 124 9.54 2.91 3.03
CA CYS A 124 8.91 1.62 3.10
C CYS A 124 8.51 1.31 4.54
N ILE A 125 7.23 0.96 4.74
CA ILE A 125 6.73 0.54 6.04
C ILE A 125 6.58 -0.98 6.04
N TRP A 126 7.18 -1.61 7.05
CA TRP A 126 7.11 -3.04 7.28
C TRP A 126 6.44 -3.33 8.61
N LEU A 127 5.58 -4.33 8.64
CA LEU A 127 5.04 -4.91 9.87
C LEU A 127 5.71 -6.27 10.09
N TYR A 128 6.24 -6.53 11.29
CA TYR A 128 6.64 -7.88 11.65
C TYR A 128 5.39 -8.72 11.97
N ARG A 129 5.01 -9.56 11.02
CA ARG A 129 3.82 -10.39 11.08
C ARG A 129 4.09 -11.63 11.91
N VAL A 130 3.62 -11.65 13.15
CA VAL A 130 3.58 -12.86 13.98
C VAL A 130 2.36 -13.68 13.61
N THR A 131 2.56 -14.92 13.16
CA THR A 131 1.49 -15.76 12.63
C THR A 131 1.10 -16.87 13.59
N SER A 132 -0.20 -17.18 13.65
CA SER A 132 -0.71 -18.41 14.25
C SER A 132 -2.09 -18.77 13.70
N PRO A 133 -2.49 -20.06 13.69
CA PRO A 133 -3.80 -20.47 13.15
C PRO A 133 -5.04 -19.89 13.88
N ASP A 134 -4.86 -19.38 15.10
CA ASP A 134 -5.90 -18.75 15.93
C ASP A 134 -5.88 -17.21 15.88
N ALA A 135 -5.02 -16.62 15.03
CA ALA A 135 -4.97 -15.18 14.79
C ALA A 135 -5.95 -14.73 13.71
N THR A 136 -6.20 -13.42 13.63
CA THR A 136 -7.08 -12.79 12.63
C THR A 136 -6.63 -13.06 11.20
N GLU A 137 -7.60 -13.27 10.30
CA GLU A 137 -7.36 -13.33 8.85
C GLU A 137 -7.25 -11.95 8.21
N SER A 138 -7.61 -10.88 8.94
CA SER A 138 -7.66 -9.52 8.42
C SER A 138 -7.36 -8.53 9.53
N ALA A 139 -6.08 -8.42 9.90
CA ALA A 139 -5.61 -7.29 10.69
C ALA A 139 -5.57 -6.07 9.77
N PHE A 140 -6.33 -5.04 10.11
CA PHE A 140 -6.33 -3.77 9.40
C PHE A 140 -5.18 -2.91 9.88
N VAL A 141 -4.59 -2.16 8.96
CA VAL A 141 -3.49 -1.24 9.25
C VAL A 141 -3.83 0.11 8.65
N ASP A 142 -3.89 1.14 9.50
CA ASP A 142 -4.03 2.53 9.09
C ASP A 142 -2.69 3.26 9.26
N ILE A 143 -2.33 4.09 8.28
CA ILE A 143 -1.07 4.83 8.24
C ILE A 143 -1.38 6.31 8.08
N PHE A 144 -0.78 7.13 8.94
CA PHE A 144 -1.02 8.57 9.00
C PHE A 144 0.28 9.37 8.94
N ASP A 145 0.21 10.51 8.25
CA ASP A 145 1.13 11.65 8.37
C ASP A 145 0.40 12.75 9.13
N GLY A 146 0.76 12.96 10.40
CA GLY A 146 0.04 13.83 11.32
C GLY A 146 -1.42 13.41 11.49
N THR A 147 -2.35 14.23 10.99
CA THR A 147 -3.80 13.93 11.04
C THR A 147 -4.34 13.33 9.74
N GLU A 148 -3.55 13.30 8.68
CA GLU A 148 -3.97 12.81 7.36
C GLU A 148 -3.74 11.30 7.27
N GLN A 149 -4.79 10.54 6.92
CA GLN A 149 -4.64 9.11 6.62
C GLN A 149 -4.07 8.98 5.20
N ILE A 150 -2.81 8.57 5.12
CA ILE A 150 -2.09 8.43 3.85
C ILE A 150 -2.08 6.99 3.34
N GLY A 151 -2.51 6.01 4.14
CA GLY A 151 -2.44 4.60 3.79
C GLY A 151 -3.37 3.69 4.58
N VAL A 152 -3.79 2.61 3.93
CA VAL A 152 -4.57 1.51 4.51
C VAL A 152 -4.05 0.17 3.95
N ALA A 153 -4.00 -0.86 4.79
CA ALA A 153 -3.63 -2.21 4.38
C ALA A 153 -4.38 -3.27 5.21
N SER A 154 -4.40 -4.51 4.71
CA SER A 154 -4.83 -5.70 5.45
C SER A 154 -3.69 -6.70 5.52
N VAL A 155 -3.59 -7.41 6.64
CA VAL A 155 -2.57 -8.42 6.87
C VAL A 155 -3.20 -9.68 7.47
N ASN A 156 -3.14 -10.79 6.72
CA ASN A 156 -3.54 -12.09 7.26
C ASN A 156 -2.49 -12.64 8.24
N MET A 157 -2.88 -12.72 9.51
CA MET A 157 -2.05 -13.30 10.58
C MET A 157 -2.39 -14.77 10.86
N SER A 158 -3.49 -15.29 10.31
CA SER A 158 -4.02 -16.65 10.47
C SER A 158 -3.26 -17.70 9.65
N LEU A 159 -1.94 -17.71 9.77
CA LEU A 159 -1.03 -18.58 9.01
C LEU A 159 -0.28 -19.55 9.93
N PRO A 160 0.32 -20.63 9.39
CA PRO A 160 1.26 -21.46 10.12
C PRO A 160 2.36 -20.62 10.81
N THR A 161 2.81 -21.04 11.99
CA THR A 161 3.72 -20.23 12.84
C THR A 161 5.12 -20.04 12.23
N ASP A 162 5.52 -20.88 11.28
CA ASP A 162 6.77 -20.78 10.52
C ASP A 162 6.71 -19.77 9.36
N ARG A 163 5.52 -19.18 9.11
CA ARG A 163 5.27 -18.15 8.09
C ARG A 163 5.39 -16.72 8.61
N LYS A 164 5.86 -16.56 9.85
CA LYS A 164 6.13 -15.25 10.46
C LYS A 164 7.29 -14.54 9.76
N GLY A 165 7.31 -13.20 9.80
CA GLY A 165 8.39 -12.40 9.22
C GLY A 165 7.99 -10.97 8.91
N TRP A 166 8.92 -10.20 8.36
CA TRP A 166 8.66 -8.84 7.87
C TRP A 166 7.74 -8.87 6.66
N TYR A 167 6.61 -8.17 6.76
CA TYR A 167 5.61 -8.04 5.71
C TYR A 167 5.55 -6.58 5.25
N PRO A 168 5.73 -6.29 3.95
CA PRO A 168 5.70 -4.92 3.45
C PRO A 168 4.25 -4.42 3.39
N LEU A 169 3.99 -3.27 4.01
CA LEU A 169 2.68 -2.61 3.95
C LEU A 169 2.55 -1.72 2.72
N GLY A 170 3.67 -1.15 2.26
CA GLY A 170 3.70 -0.22 1.14
C GLY A 170 4.75 0.86 1.28
N GLU A 171 4.72 1.76 0.32
CA GLU A 171 5.60 2.92 0.18
C GLU A 171 4.78 4.17 0.46
N PHE A 172 5.24 4.99 1.40
CA PHE A 172 4.49 6.15 1.89
C PHE A 172 5.40 7.35 2.06
N THR A 173 4.96 8.50 1.55
CA THR A 173 5.67 9.77 1.66
C THR A 173 5.22 10.50 2.92
N PHE A 174 6.18 10.90 3.74
CA PHE A 174 5.98 11.63 4.99
C PHE A 174 6.53 13.04 4.87
N THR A 175 5.87 13.96 5.57
CA THR A 175 6.27 15.36 5.68
C THR A 175 6.99 15.57 7.00
N ASN A 176 8.07 16.35 6.98
CA ASN A 176 8.75 16.78 8.20
C ASN A 176 7.79 17.52 9.16
N GLU A 177 8.12 17.46 10.46
CA GLU A 177 7.38 18.04 11.59
C GLU A 177 6.00 17.40 11.87
N GLN A 178 5.61 16.38 11.09
CA GLN A 178 4.41 15.61 11.34
C GLN A 178 4.75 14.31 12.07
N GLU A 179 3.90 13.93 13.03
CA GLU A 179 3.99 12.64 13.69
C GLU A 179 3.48 11.56 12.72
N ALA A 180 4.36 10.62 12.38
CA ALA A 180 3.98 9.43 11.65
C ALA A 180 3.34 8.42 12.61
N LYS A 181 2.22 7.84 12.19
CA LYS A 181 1.47 6.89 13.02
C LYS A 181 1.00 5.70 12.20
N VAL A 182 1.29 4.50 12.71
CA VAL A 182 0.75 3.23 12.19
C VAL A 182 -0.13 2.61 13.27
N ILE A 183 -1.38 2.29 12.93
CA ILE A 183 -2.35 1.64 13.83
C ILE A 183 -2.69 0.27 13.27
N VAL A 184 -2.52 -0.78 14.07
CA VAL A 184 -2.89 -2.15 13.70
C VAL A 184 -4.04 -2.60 14.60
N TYR A 185 -5.14 -3.03 13.98
CA TYR A 185 -6.37 -3.41 14.66
C TYR A 185 -7.09 -4.54 13.91
N LYS A 186 -8.21 -5.04 14.47
CA LYS A 186 -9.08 -6.03 13.82
C LYS A 186 -10.53 -5.57 13.86
N GLY A 187 -11.37 -6.17 13.02
CA GLY A 187 -12.81 -5.90 13.04
C GLY A 187 -13.44 -6.26 14.39
N ILE A 188 -14.40 -5.46 14.84
CA ILE A 188 -15.08 -5.66 16.14
C ILE A 188 -15.77 -7.03 16.24
N GLU A 189 -16.23 -7.57 15.11
CA GLU A 189 -16.88 -8.88 15.03
C GLU A 189 -15.88 -10.05 14.96
N ASP A 190 -14.59 -9.77 14.74
CA ASP A 190 -13.55 -10.79 14.69
C ASP A 190 -13.14 -11.20 16.12
N LEU A 191 -13.44 -12.46 16.47
CA LEU A 191 -13.12 -13.04 17.78
C LEU A 191 -11.73 -13.69 17.85
N LYS A 192 -10.99 -13.74 16.74
CA LYS A 192 -9.63 -14.29 16.70
C LYS A 192 -8.63 -13.32 17.34
N LYS A 193 -7.40 -13.80 17.56
CA LYS A 193 -6.34 -13.00 18.18
C LYS A 193 -5.80 -11.94 17.23
N LEU A 194 -5.74 -10.69 17.68
CA LEU A 194 -4.87 -9.68 17.10
C LEU A 194 -3.46 -9.88 17.65
N ARG A 195 -2.43 -9.75 16.82
CA ARG A 195 -1.02 -9.89 17.22
C ARG A 195 -0.26 -8.61 16.92
N ALA A 196 0.67 -8.25 17.80
CA ALA A 196 1.53 -7.08 17.66
C ALA A 196 2.98 -7.46 17.98
N ASP A 197 3.91 -6.82 17.27
CA ASP A 197 5.34 -6.96 17.46
C ASP A 197 6.06 -5.64 17.08
N GLU A 198 6.64 -5.58 15.89
CA GLU A 198 7.43 -4.45 15.42
C GLU A 198 6.87 -3.83 14.13
N VAL A 199 7.02 -2.52 13.99
CA VAL A 199 6.90 -1.79 12.73
C VAL A 199 8.24 -1.14 12.41
N ARG A 200 8.68 -1.28 11.15
CA ARG A 200 9.91 -0.67 10.67
C ARG A 200 9.63 0.30 9.54
N PHE A 201 10.16 1.51 9.69
CA PHE A 201 10.27 2.52 8.66
C PHE A 201 11.67 2.41 8.05
N SER A 202 11.75 2.27 6.73
CA SER A 202 13.01 2.23 5.99
C SER A 202 12.94 3.25 4.87
N ARG A 203 13.73 4.31 4.97
CA ARG A 203 13.77 5.36 3.97
C ARG A 203 14.17 4.77 2.63
N LEU A 204 13.42 5.09 1.57
CA LEU A 204 13.77 4.65 0.23
C LEU A 204 14.83 5.59 -0.34
N GLU A 205 15.93 5.03 -0.86
CA GLU A 205 16.82 5.83 -1.69
C GLU A 205 16.21 6.08 -3.07
N GLU A 206 16.84 6.97 -3.84
CA GLU A 206 16.46 7.22 -5.21
C GLU A 206 16.54 5.92 -6.03
N ASN A 207 15.46 5.64 -6.77
CA ASN A 207 15.28 4.43 -7.57
C ASN A 207 15.18 3.13 -6.77
N GLU A 208 14.86 3.20 -5.47
CA GLU A 208 14.46 2.07 -4.61
C GLU A 208 12.96 1.95 -4.41
N ASP A 209 12.54 0.74 -4.06
CA ASP A 209 11.21 0.38 -3.61
C ASP A 209 11.32 -0.60 -2.43
N CYS A 210 10.20 -0.89 -1.77
CA CYS A 210 10.19 -1.83 -0.63
C CYS A 210 10.72 -3.23 -0.97
N GLN A 211 10.57 -3.68 -2.21
CA GLN A 211 10.80 -5.08 -2.60
C GLN A 211 12.12 -5.26 -3.37
N GLY A 212 12.96 -4.22 -3.39
CA GLY A 212 14.29 -4.20 -4.00
C GLY A 212 14.32 -3.59 -5.40
N ARG A 213 15.37 -2.81 -5.67
CA ARG A 213 15.59 -2.10 -6.96
C ARG A 213 15.61 -3.02 -8.17
N LYS A 214 14.52 -3.19 -8.95
CA LYS A 214 14.60 -3.58 -10.38
C LYS A 214 13.44 -3.05 -11.21
N TYR A 215 13.64 -1.89 -11.84
CA TYR A 215 12.82 -1.46 -12.97
C TYR A 215 13.29 -2.11 -14.26
N VAL A 216 12.34 -2.40 -15.16
CA VAL A 216 12.70 -2.85 -16.51
C VAL A 216 13.06 -1.64 -17.36
N ASN A 217 14.29 -1.59 -17.88
CA ASN A 217 14.67 -0.57 -18.86
C ASN A 217 14.01 -0.91 -20.20
N VAL A 218 13.23 0.01 -20.75
CA VAL A 218 12.50 -0.20 -22.02
C VAL A 218 13.09 0.71 -23.08
N ASN A 219 13.70 0.11 -24.10
CA ASN A 219 14.15 0.85 -25.28
C ASN A 219 13.05 0.83 -26.36
N LYS A 220 12.76 -0.35 -26.93
CA LYS A 220 11.72 -0.51 -27.94
C LYS A 220 10.48 -1.22 -27.43
N GLU A 221 10.65 -2.33 -26.72
CA GLU A 221 9.56 -3.14 -26.21
C GLU A 221 10.01 -3.92 -24.97
N ALA A 222 9.08 -4.13 -24.05
CA ALA A 222 9.22 -5.05 -22.93
C ALA A 222 7.86 -5.63 -22.55
N VAL A 223 7.86 -6.84 -21.98
CA VAL A 223 6.72 -7.43 -21.29
C VAL A 223 7.14 -7.76 -19.87
N ILE A 224 6.40 -7.25 -18.91
CA ILE A 224 6.58 -7.52 -17.48
C ILE A 224 5.46 -8.47 -17.06
N PHE A 225 5.82 -9.60 -16.46
CA PHE A 225 4.86 -10.61 -16.00
C PHE A 225 4.62 -10.48 -14.50
N ALA A 226 3.38 -10.69 -14.09
CA ALA A 226 3.00 -10.95 -12.72
C ALA A 226 3.60 -12.28 -12.27
N LYS A 227 4.16 -12.29 -11.06
CA LYS A 227 4.81 -13.47 -10.50
C LYS A 227 4.64 -13.48 -8.99
N GLY A 228 4.44 -14.66 -8.41
CA GLY A 228 4.39 -14.80 -6.96
C GLY A 228 5.68 -14.34 -6.31
N MET A 229 5.56 -13.55 -5.24
CA MET A 229 6.70 -13.16 -4.42
C MET A 229 7.19 -14.30 -3.52
N ASP A 230 8.49 -14.28 -3.23
CA ASP A 230 9.03 -15.10 -2.15
C ASP A 230 8.53 -14.55 -0.82
N GLU A 231 7.69 -15.30 -0.12
CA GLU A 231 7.03 -14.88 1.12
C GLU A 231 7.97 -14.73 2.32
N LYS A 232 9.26 -15.07 2.15
CA LYS A 232 10.30 -14.85 3.17
C LYS A 232 11.08 -13.57 2.94
N SER A 233 11.51 -13.31 1.71
CA SER A 233 12.30 -12.13 1.38
C SER A 233 11.47 -10.94 0.91
N PHE A 234 10.26 -11.19 0.38
CA PHE A 234 9.44 -10.22 -0.34
C PHE A 234 10.23 -9.45 -1.40
N THR A 235 11.26 -10.09 -1.99
CA THR A 235 12.07 -9.48 -3.03
C THR A 235 11.59 -9.89 -4.42
N SER A 236 11.50 -8.91 -5.31
CA SER A 236 11.18 -9.11 -6.73
C SER A 236 12.29 -8.52 -7.60
N ASN A 237 12.48 -9.06 -8.80
CA ASN A 237 13.62 -8.73 -9.66
C ASN A 237 13.24 -8.37 -11.10
N ASP A 238 11.96 -8.29 -11.43
CA ASP A 238 11.45 -8.25 -12.80
C ASP A 238 10.53 -7.04 -13.07
N GLY A 239 10.44 -6.08 -12.15
CA GLY A 239 9.61 -4.88 -12.28
C GLY A 239 8.15 -5.09 -11.92
N TYR A 240 7.76 -6.30 -11.49
CA TYR A 240 6.45 -6.58 -10.90
C TYR A 240 6.51 -6.59 -9.37
N ARG A 241 5.50 -5.99 -8.74
CA ARG A 241 5.30 -5.97 -7.29
C ARG A 241 3.84 -6.20 -6.96
N GLU A 242 3.59 -6.77 -5.79
CA GLU A 242 2.25 -6.96 -5.26
C GLU A 242 2.23 -6.60 -3.76
N TYR A 243 1.13 -6.05 -3.29
CA TYR A 243 0.91 -5.70 -1.88
C TYR A 243 -0.51 -6.13 -1.49
N GLY A 244 -0.68 -6.53 -0.23
CA GLY A 244 -1.86 -7.27 0.22
C GLY A 244 -1.73 -8.77 0.00
N ASP A 245 -2.79 -9.52 0.25
CA ASP A 245 -2.76 -10.98 0.14
C ASP A 245 -3.01 -11.46 -1.29
N TRP A 246 -1.98 -12.04 -1.92
CA TRP A 246 -2.01 -12.55 -3.29
C TRP A 246 -1.73 -14.05 -3.37
N GLN A 247 -2.42 -14.72 -4.30
CA GLN A 247 -2.26 -16.14 -4.54
C GLN A 247 -2.22 -16.48 -6.03
N GLU A 248 -1.71 -17.67 -6.33
CA GLU A 248 -1.75 -18.22 -7.68
C GLU A 248 -3.17 -18.70 -8.00
N SER A 249 -3.68 -18.30 -9.15
CA SER A 249 -4.94 -18.82 -9.66
C SER A 249 -4.72 -20.04 -10.57
N ASN A 250 -5.80 -20.77 -10.86
CA ASN A 250 -5.81 -21.79 -11.90
C ASN A 250 -6.04 -21.21 -13.31
N LEU A 251 -6.11 -19.88 -13.45
CA LEU A 251 -6.32 -19.22 -14.74
C LEU A 251 -5.02 -19.15 -15.53
N LYS A 252 -5.15 -19.16 -16.86
CA LYS A 252 -4.04 -19.05 -17.80
C LYS A 252 -3.98 -17.65 -18.41
N GLY A 253 -2.84 -17.01 -18.24
CA GLY A 253 -2.54 -15.69 -18.74
C GLY A 253 -1.83 -15.70 -20.09
N TYR A 254 -1.10 -14.63 -20.37
CA TYR A 254 -0.29 -14.51 -21.57
C TYR A 254 0.79 -15.59 -21.60
N GLN A 255 0.89 -16.34 -22.70
CA GLN A 255 1.86 -17.44 -22.85
C GLN A 255 1.77 -18.51 -21.73
N GLU A 256 0.56 -18.84 -21.29
CA GLU A 256 0.31 -19.87 -20.25
C GLU A 256 0.87 -19.51 -18.86
N SER A 257 1.19 -18.23 -18.62
CA SER A 257 1.55 -17.70 -17.31
C SER A 257 0.48 -18.02 -16.25
N THR A 258 0.93 -18.17 -15.02
CA THR A 258 0.03 -18.30 -13.86
C THR A 258 -0.44 -16.92 -13.43
N VAL A 259 -1.75 -16.70 -13.49
CA VAL A 259 -2.35 -15.40 -13.17
C VAL A 259 -2.39 -15.22 -11.65
N ARG A 260 -1.96 -14.04 -11.18
CA ARG A 260 -2.03 -13.64 -9.78
C ARG A 260 -3.43 -13.11 -9.46
N MET A 261 -3.97 -13.51 -8.31
CA MET A 261 -5.29 -13.07 -7.88
C MET A 261 -5.32 -12.66 -6.41
N SER A 262 -6.17 -11.69 -6.08
CA SER A 262 -6.38 -11.24 -4.71
C SER A 262 -7.87 -10.95 -4.43
N GLU A 263 -8.32 -11.41 -3.27
CA GLU A 263 -9.64 -11.08 -2.69
C GLU A 263 -9.57 -9.95 -1.66
N ASP A 264 -8.35 -9.58 -1.25
CA ASP A 264 -8.08 -8.48 -0.32
C ASP A 264 -8.60 -7.15 -0.90
N GLU A 265 -9.27 -6.37 -0.05
CA GLU A 265 -9.90 -5.10 -0.41
C GLU A 265 -8.89 -3.98 -0.69
N TYR A 266 -7.69 -4.12 -0.11
CA TYR A 266 -6.58 -3.17 -0.17
C TYR A 266 -5.41 -3.65 -1.02
N ALA A 267 -5.54 -4.81 -1.67
CA ALA A 267 -4.50 -5.32 -2.54
C ALA A 267 -4.36 -4.53 -3.83
N TYR A 268 -3.11 -4.39 -4.28
CA TYR A 268 -2.76 -3.79 -5.55
C TYR A 268 -1.47 -4.41 -6.10
N ALA A 269 -1.28 -4.26 -7.41
CA ALA A 269 -0.08 -4.70 -8.10
C ALA A 269 0.53 -3.54 -8.87
N ILE A 270 1.86 -3.49 -8.92
CA ILE A 270 2.62 -2.45 -9.61
C ILE A 270 3.52 -3.09 -10.66
N TYR A 271 3.56 -2.48 -11.84
CA TYR A 271 4.51 -2.78 -12.90
C TYR A 271 5.34 -1.53 -13.18
N SER A 272 6.64 -1.57 -12.91
CA SER A 272 7.51 -0.40 -13.04
C SER A 272 8.62 -0.58 -14.07
N PHE A 273 8.85 0.48 -14.82
CA PHE A 273 9.82 0.50 -15.91
C PHE A 273 10.45 1.89 -16.09
N ILE A 274 11.61 1.93 -16.74
CA ILE A 274 12.30 3.15 -17.13
C ILE A 274 12.29 3.26 -18.66
N PRO A 275 11.52 4.20 -19.24
CA PRO A 275 11.47 4.44 -20.68
C PRO A 275 12.75 5.11 -21.20
N LYS A 276 13.25 4.73 -22.37
CA LYS A 276 14.37 5.44 -23.05
C LYS A 276 13.92 6.46 -24.09
N ASN A 277 12.65 6.40 -24.49
CA ASN A 277 12.03 7.30 -25.44
C ASN A 277 10.84 8.05 -24.83
N ARG A 278 10.33 9.07 -25.50
CA ARG A 278 9.22 9.89 -24.97
C ARG A 278 7.85 9.25 -25.16
N ASN A 279 7.67 8.40 -26.15
CA ASN A 279 6.34 7.93 -26.57
C ASN A 279 6.23 6.40 -26.45
N TYR A 280 5.46 5.94 -25.46
CA TYR A 280 5.18 4.51 -25.28
C TYR A 280 3.69 4.22 -25.31
N CYS A 281 3.36 3.06 -25.87
CA CYS A 281 2.06 2.46 -25.85
C CYS A 281 2.09 1.41 -24.74
N ILE A 282 1.10 1.48 -23.86
CA ILE A 282 0.98 0.57 -22.71
C ILE A 282 -0.28 -0.26 -22.90
N ASP A 283 -0.12 -1.58 -22.85
CA ASP A 283 -1.21 -2.54 -22.87
C ASP A 283 -1.13 -3.42 -21.62
N ILE A 284 -2.29 -3.81 -21.09
CA ILE A 284 -2.36 -4.82 -20.04
C ILE A 284 -2.93 -6.13 -20.60
N TYR A 285 -2.50 -7.27 -20.08
CA TYR A 285 -3.12 -8.54 -20.42
C TYR A 285 -4.32 -8.78 -19.52
N ARG A 286 -5.52 -8.62 -20.08
CA ARG A 286 -6.77 -8.74 -19.35
C ARG A 286 -7.21 -10.20 -19.28
N VAL A 287 -7.18 -10.82 -18.11
CA VAL A 287 -7.66 -12.20 -17.89
C VAL A 287 -9.08 -12.20 -17.35
N THR A 288 -10.07 -12.70 -18.09
CA THR A 288 -11.47 -12.62 -17.65
C THR A 288 -11.96 -13.86 -16.92
N THR A 289 -12.68 -13.68 -15.81
CA THR A 289 -13.39 -14.75 -15.10
C THR A 289 -14.72 -14.25 -14.52
N ILE A 290 -15.67 -15.17 -14.29
CA ILE A 290 -16.88 -14.85 -13.53
C ILE A 290 -16.47 -14.62 -12.08
N GLY A 291 -16.90 -13.50 -11.51
CA GLY A 291 -16.52 -13.09 -10.14
C GLY A 291 -15.24 -12.27 -10.07
N GLY A 292 -14.58 -11.99 -11.20
CA GLY A 292 -13.55 -10.95 -11.27
C GLY A 292 -14.16 -9.55 -11.09
N LEU A 293 -13.32 -8.56 -10.82
CA LEU A 293 -13.74 -7.15 -10.72
C LEU A 293 -14.34 -6.62 -12.03
N SER A 294 -15.39 -5.82 -11.93
CA SER A 294 -16.04 -5.17 -13.08
C SER A 294 -15.43 -3.80 -13.40
N ASN A 295 -14.80 -3.17 -12.40
CA ASN A 295 -14.20 -1.85 -12.40
C ASN A 295 -12.83 -1.90 -11.71
N ALA A 296 -11.93 -2.77 -12.16
CA ALA A 296 -10.55 -2.70 -11.70
C ALA A 296 -9.91 -1.43 -12.25
N LYS A 297 -9.36 -0.59 -11.38
CA LYS A 297 -8.74 0.68 -11.76
C LYS A 297 -7.29 0.41 -12.14
N VAL A 298 -6.92 0.90 -13.32
CA VAL A 298 -5.55 0.88 -13.81
C VAL A 298 -5.08 2.30 -14.00
N THR A 299 -4.03 2.66 -13.28
CA THR A 299 -3.49 4.01 -13.26
C THR A 299 -2.03 3.97 -13.70
N VAL A 300 -1.62 4.92 -14.53
CA VAL A 300 -0.23 5.10 -14.95
C VAL A 300 0.29 6.38 -14.30
N PHE A 301 1.40 6.24 -13.60
CA PHE A 301 2.12 7.32 -12.95
C PHE A 301 3.50 7.48 -13.59
N GLN A 302 3.94 8.73 -13.76
CA GLN A 302 5.36 9.03 -13.91
C GLN A 302 5.80 9.74 -12.64
N GLU A 303 6.74 9.11 -11.94
CA GLU A 303 7.01 9.42 -10.53
C GLU A 303 5.69 9.41 -9.73
N ASP A 304 5.23 10.59 -9.37
CA ASP A 304 4.06 10.86 -8.53
C ASP A 304 2.84 11.40 -9.26
N ILE A 305 3.02 11.70 -10.54
CA ILE A 305 2.01 12.39 -11.32
C ILE A 305 1.19 11.33 -12.05
N GLU A 306 -0.11 11.27 -11.72
CA GLU A 306 -1.06 10.49 -12.52
C GLU A 306 -1.09 11.08 -13.93
N ILE A 307 -0.62 10.30 -14.91
CA ILE A 307 -0.67 10.68 -16.33
C ILE A 307 -1.86 10.03 -17.05
N PHE A 308 -2.41 8.95 -16.52
CA PHE A 308 -3.55 8.25 -17.10
C PHE A 308 -4.26 7.35 -16.09
N SER A 309 -5.58 7.23 -16.18
CA SER A 309 -6.34 6.20 -15.46
C SER A 309 -7.49 5.64 -16.30
N ARG A 310 -7.84 4.38 -16.04
CA ARG A 310 -8.95 3.69 -16.70
C ARG A 310 -9.52 2.55 -15.86
N LEU A 311 -10.83 2.36 -15.93
CA LEU A 311 -11.50 1.20 -15.38
C LEU A 311 -11.55 0.05 -16.40
N ILE A 312 -11.25 -1.16 -15.93
CA ILE A 312 -11.18 -2.37 -16.75
C ILE A 312 -12.07 -3.44 -16.15
N ASN A 313 -12.91 -4.03 -17.01
CA ASN A 313 -13.82 -5.09 -16.64
C ASN A 313 -13.18 -6.47 -16.86
N TYR A 314 -12.94 -7.18 -15.75
CA TYR A 314 -12.48 -8.57 -15.72
C TYR A 314 -13.64 -9.57 -15.53
N ASN A 315 -14.82 -9.11 -15.11
CA ASN A 315 -16.02 -9.90 -14.88
C ASN A 315 -16.70 -10.34 -16.19
N MET A 316 -16.11 -11.31 -16.87
CA MET A 316 -16.64 -11.89 -18.10
C MET A 316 -16.39 -13.39 -18.14
N LYS A 317 -17.16 -14.12 -18.96
CA LYS A 317 -16.88 -15.54 -19.22
C LYS A 317 -15.42 -15.72 -19.69
N SER A 318 -14.79 -16.80 -19.22
CA SER A 318 -13.41 -17.15 -19.60
C SER A 318 -13.24 -17.20 -21.13
N GLY A 319 -12.05 -16.83 -21.59
CA GLY A 319 -11.71 -16.77 -23.02
C GLY A 319 -12.03 -15.45 -23.73
N LYS A 320 -12.52 -14.42 -23.03
CA LYS A 320 -12.66 -13.04 -23.55
C LYS A 320 -11.49 -12.11 -23.20
N GLY A 321 -10.40 -12.71 -22.71
CA GLY A 321 -9.18 -12.01 -22.36
C GLY A 321 -8.32 -11.62 -23.55
N GLY A 322 -7.17 -11.00 -23.27
CA GLY A 322 -6.18 -10.59 -24.26
C GLY A 322 -5.56 -9.23 -23.95
N TRP A 323 -4.70 -8.75 -24.84
CA TRP A 323 -4.11 -7.41 -24.74
C TRP A 323 -5.19 -6.34 -24.82
N TYR A 324 -5.28 -5.53 -23.78
CA TYR A 324 -6.18 -4.40 -23.67
C TYR A 324 -5.37 -3.10 -23.68
N PRO A 325 -5.56 -2.23 -24.68
CA PRO A 325 -4.77 -1.02 -24.80
C PRO A 325 -5.20 0.05 -23.79
N LEU A 326 -4.23 0.55 -23.01
CA LEU A 326 -4.41 1.76 -22.23
C LEU A 326 -4.25 3.00 -23.11
N GLY A 327 -3.37 2.91 -24.12
CA GLY A 327 -3.16 3.95 -25.13
C GLY A 327 -1.73 4.47 -25.14
N LYS A 328 -1.52 5.54 -25.91
CA LYS A 328 -0.24 6.23 -26.04
C LYS A 328 -0.04 7.17 -24.85
N GLN A 329 1.09 7.01 -24.18
CA GLN A 329 1.55 7.84 -23.07
C GLN A 329 2.80 8.61 -23.49
N SER A 330 2.81 9.91 -23.20
CA SER A 330 4.00 10.75 -23.32
C SER A 330 4.66 10.81 -21.95
N VAL A 331 5.87 10.25 -21.85
CA VAL A 331 6.63 10.12 -20.62
C VAL A 331 8.01 10.76 -20.79
N GLU A 332 8.57 11.28 -19.71
CA GLU A 332 9.96 11.73 -19.68
C GLU A 332 10.91 10.52 -19.76
N PRO A 333 11.88 10.52 -20.70
CA PRO A 333 12.91 9.49 -20.76
C PRO A 333 13.74 9.43 -19.48
N ASP A 334 14.21 8.23 -19.14
CA ASP A 334 15.06 7.94 -17.99
C ASP A 334 14.40 8.16 -16.61
N THR A 335 13.11 8.49 -16.57
CA THR A 335 12.33 8.68 -15.35
C THR A 335 11.36 7.50 -15.14
N MET A 336 11.28 6.97 -13.91
CA MET A 336 10.43 5.82 -13.58
C MET A 336 8.96 6.06 -13.93
N VAL A 337 8.35 5.05 -14.56
CA VAL A 337 6.91 4.96 -14.81
C VAL A 337 6.38 3.72 -14.09
N SER A 338 5.22 3.85 -13.46
CA SER A 338 4.52 2.79 -12.75
C SER A 338 3.11 2.60 -13.30
N VAL A 339 2.72 1.37 -13.57
CA VAL A 339 1.35 0.98 -13.89
C VAL A 339 0.80 0.24 -12.67
N ILE A 340 -0.21 0.82 -12.02
CA ILE A 340 -0.83 0.29 -10.81
C ILE A 340 -2.18 -0.31 -11.18
N LEU A 341 -2.43 -1.54 -10.75
CA LEU A 341 -3.71 -2.23 -10.84
C LEU A 341 -4.27 -2.35 -9.42
N GLU A 342 -5.42 -1.73 -9.19
CA GLU A 342 -6.07 -1.67 -7.87
C GLU A 342 -7.59 -1.89 -8.00
N ARG A 343 -8.23 -2.24 -6.88
CA ARG A 343 -9.68 -2.33 -6.79
C ARG A 343 -10.30 -0.93 -6.68
N ASP A 344 -11.35 -0.65 -7.45
CA ASP A 344 -12.22 0.50 -7.19
C ASP A 344 -12.99 0.29 -5.87
N PRO A 345 -13.07 1.29 -4.97
CA PRO A 345 -13.63 1.10 -3.63
C PRO A 345 -15.04 0.52 -3.55
N LEU A 346 -15.85 0.70 -4.58
CA LEU A 346 -17.23 0.23 -4.58
C LEU A 346 -17.42 -1.08 -5.34
N ASP A 347 -16.35 -1.63 -5.93
CA ASP A 347 -16.42 -2.85 -6.72
C ASP A 347 -16.14 -4.10 -5.86
N ILE A 348 -16.87 -5.17 -6.17
CA ILE A 348 -16.81 -6.43 -5.43
C ILE A 348 -16.40 -7.52 -6.41
N GLY A 349 -15.34 -8.23 -6.07
CA GLY A 349 -14.82 -9.32 -6.89
C GLY A 349 -13.33 -9.52 -6.70
N ILE A 350 -12.79 -10.43 -7.50
CA ILE A 350 -11.39 -10.84 -7.45
C ILE A 350 -10.57 -9.91 -8.34
N LEU A 351 -9.52 -9.29 -7.78
CA LEU A 351 -8.52 -8.56 -8.53
C LEU A 351 -7.59 -9.55 -9.24
N LEU A 352 -7.28 -9.30 -10.52
CA LEU A 352 -6.46 -10.18 -11.35
C LEU A 352 -5.30 -9.41 -11.96
N SER A 353 -4.12 -10.01 -11.96
CA SER A 353 -2.89 -9.44 -12.48
C SER A 353 -2.11 -10.50 -13.25
N ASP A 354 -1.60 -10.15 -14.44
CA ASP A 354 -0.92 -11.12 -15.31
C ASP A 354 0.28 -10.55 -16.06
N ALA A 355 0.09 -9.55 -16.93
CA ALA A 355 1.20 -8.97 -17.65
C ALA A 355 0.91 -7.54 -18.13
N VAL A 356 1.98 -6.75 -18.27
CA VAL A 356 1.96 -5.43 -18.91
C VAL A 356 2.98 -5.42 -20.04
N ARG A 357 2.54 -4.99 -21.22
CA ARG A 357 3.39 -4.80 -22.39
C ARG A 357 3.58 -3.30 -22.62
N ILE A 358 4.83 -2.91 -22.79
CA ILE A 358 5.27 -1.54 -23.06
C ILE A 358 6.04 -1.56 -24.36
N TYR A 359 5.68 -0.70 -25.32
CA TYR A 359 6.36 -0.63 -26.62
C TYR A 359 6.32 0.78 -27.19
N GLU A 360 7.36 1.16 -27.94
CA GLU A 360 7.42 2.46 -28.61
C GLU A 360 6.24 2.60 -29.58
N CYS A 361 5.46 3.68 -29.44
CA CYS A 361 4.37 3.93 -30.38
C CYS A 361 4.96 4.44 -31.70
N ASN A 362 4.63 3.77 -32.81
CA ASN A 362 4.91 4.26 -34.16
C ASN A 362 4.18 5.57 -34.48
#